data_AF-A0A1V6K324-F1
#
_entry.id   AF-A0A1V6K324-F1
#
_cell.length_a   1.000
_cell.length_b   1.000
_cell.length_c   1.000
_cell.angle_alpha   90.00
_cell.angle_beta   90.00
_cell.angle_gamma   90.00
#
_symmetry.space_group_name_H-M   'P 1'
#
loop_
_entity.id
_entity.type
_entity.pdbx_description
1 polymer ?
#
loop_
_entity_poly.entity_id
_entity_poly.type
_entity_poly.pdbx_seq_one_letter_code
_entity_poly.pdbx_strand_id
1 'polypeptide(L)' 'MVLIGDEATVKRFRRVSADVIELIPSNPAYPVMTFESGGENLQVIGKVVAVLRTLEEPQPGATT' A
#
# COMPACT_ATOMS: atom_id res chain seq x y z
N MET A 1 2.74 -5.72 0.33
CA MET A 1 1.87 -5.43 1.47
C MET A 1 2.76 -5.30 2.69
N VAL A 2 2.54 -4.24 3.46
CA VAL A 2 3.37 -3.86 4.60
C VAL A 2 2.43 -3.57 5.77
N LEU A 3 2.83 -3.96 6.98
CA LEU A 3 2.18 -3.61 8.25
C LEU A 3 3.04 -2.56 8.96
N ILE A 4 2.43 -1.48 9.42
CA ILE A 4 3.07 -0.38 10.17
C ILE A 4 2.30 -0.26 11.48
N GLY A 5 2.90 -0.70 12.60
CA GLY A 5 2.14 -0.89 13.83
C GLY A 5 0.96 -1.83 13.60
N ASP A 6 -0.25 -1.31 13.67
CA ASP A 6 -1.50 -2.05 13.42
C ASP A 6 -2.15 -1.74 12.06
N GLU A 7 -1.56 -0.85 11.24
CA GLU A 7 -2.10 -0.46 9.93
C GLU A 7 -1.49 -1.31 8.81
N ALA A 8 -2.36 -1.99 8.04
CA ALA A 8 -1.97 -2.73 6.85
C ALA A 8 -2.13 -1.88 5.58
N THR A 9 -1.07 -1.76 4.77
CA THR A 9 -1.06 -0.94 3.56
C THR A 9 -0.43 -1.65 2.34
N VAL A 10 -0.82 -1.20 1.15
CA VAL A 10 -0.25 -1.63 -0.13
C VAL A 10 0.35 -0.42 -0.83
N LYS A 11 1.69 -0.42 -0.94
CA LYS A 11 2.47 0.57 -1.68
C LYS A 11 3.61 -0.13 -2.42
N ARG A 12 4.25 0.60 -3.34
CA ARG A 12 5.51 0.15 -3.94
C ARG A 12 6.60 0.28 -2.89
N PHE A 13 7.18 -0.85 -2.50
CA PHE A 13 8.29 -0.92 -1.55
C PHE A 13 9.61 -0.59 -2.25
N ARG A 14 10.39 0.34 -1.70
CA ARG A 14 11.75 0.66 -2.15
C ARG A 14 12.68 0.70 -0.94
N ARG A 15 13.77 -0.06 -0.99
CA ARG A 15 14.87 0.06 -0.03
C ARG A 15 15.90 1.02 -0.60
N VAL A 16 16.07 2.18 0.03
CA VAL A 16 16.97 3.24 -0.44
C VAL A 16 18.40 2.98 0.04
N SER A 17 18.55 2.53 1.29
CA SER A 17 19.83 2.17 1.89
C SER A 17 19.66 1.00 2.86
N ALA A 18 20.72 0.67 3.61
CA ALA A 18 20.65 -0.33 4.68
C ALA A 18 19.62 0.05 5.77
N ASP A 19 19.37 1.34 5.95
CA ASP A 19 18.58 1.86 7.07
C ASP A 19 17.35 2.63 6.64
N VAL A 20 17.16 2.88 5.35
CA VAL A 20 16.04 3.69 4.85
C VAL A 20 15.16 2.89 3.90
N ILE A 21 13.87 2.86 4.23
CA ILE A 21 12.80 2.24 3.43
C ILE A 21 11.81 3.33 3.04
N GLU A 22 11.31 3.26 1.81
CA GLU A 22 10.23 4.10 1.32
C GLU A 22 9.05 3.27 0.82
N LEU A 23 7.85 3.76 1.13
CA LEU A 23 6.59 3.24 0.64
C LEU A 23 5.98 4.28 -0.30
N ILE A 24 6.14 4.03 -1.61
CA ILE A 24 5.78 4.97 -2.68
C ILE A 24 4.33 4.69 -3.12
N PRO A 25 3.43 5.68 -3.10
CA PRO A 25 2.07 5.51 -3.59
C PRO A 25 2.03 5.45 -5.12
N SER A 26 0.96 4.86 -5.67
CA SER A 26 0.67 4.91 -7.11
C SER A 26 -0.29 6.06 -7.48
N ASN A 27 -0.62 6.92 -6.52
CA ASN A 27 -1.41 8.13 -6.72
C ASN A 27 -0.57 9.36 -6.29
N PRO A 28 -0.26 10.30 -7.20
CA PRO A 28 0.53 11.50 -6.90
C PRO A 28 -0.06 12.43 -5.84
N ALA A 29 -1.36 12.35 -5.56
CA ALA A 29 -2.00 13.14 -4.51
C ALA A 29 -1.56 12.73 -3.09
N TYR A 30 -0.86 11.60 -2.96
CA TYR A 30 -0.39 11.06 -1.68
C TYR A 30 1.13 11.19 -1.57
N PRO A 31 1.65 11.54 -0.38
CA PRO A 31 3.08 11.63 -0.15
C PRO A 31 3.76 10.25 -0.10
N VAL A 32 5.06 10.22 -0.35
CA VAL A 32 5.93 9.06 -0.05
C VAL A 32 6.12 8.98 1.46
N MET A 33 6.02 7.76 2.00
CA MET A 33 6.29 7.51 3.43
C MET A 33 7.69 6.95 3.58
N THR A 34 8.50 7.53 4.46
CA THR A 34 9.91 7.17 4.66
C THR A 34 10.12 6.69 6.08
N PHE A 35 10.83 5.58 6.23
CA PHE A 35 11.07 4.90 7.49
C PHE A 35 12.57 4.68 7.67
N GLU A 36 13.10 5.08 8.82
CA GLU A 36 14.49 4.87 9.22
C GLU A 36 14.61 3.66 10.16
N SER A 37 15.77 3.03 10.16
CA SER A 37 16.12 1.90 11.03
C SER A 37 15.99 2.31 12.50
N GLY A 38 15.25 1.51 13.28
CA GLY A 38 14.98 1.78 14.70
C GLY A 38 13.79 2.71 14.97
N GLY A 39 13.09 3.17 13.94
CA GLY A 39 11.84 3.93 14.06
C GLY A 39 10.60 3.04 14.26
N GLU A 40 9.55 3.29 13.48
CA GLU A 40 8.29 2.54 13.55
C GLU A 40 8.48 1.06 13.18
N ASN A 41 7.68 0.19 13.81
CA ASN A 41 7.71 -1.24 13.54
C ASN A 41 7.09 -1.54 12.16
N LEU A 42 7.94 -1.59 11.14
CA LEU A 42 7.57 -1.88 9.76
C LEU A 42 7.86 -3.35 9.44
N GLN A 43 6.82 -4.08 9.03
CA GLN A 43 6.95 -5.47 8.63
C GLN A 43 6.43 -5.69 7.20
N VAL A 44 7.25 -6.32 6.35
CA VAL A 44 6.79 -6.80 5.04
C VAL A 44 5.99 -8.08 5.25
N ILE A 45 4.68 -8.01 5.02
CA ILE A 45 3.76 -9.15 5.21
C ILE A 45 3.71 -10.03 3.95
N GLY A 46 3.90 -9.45 2.76
CA GLY A 46 3.90 -10.23 1.53
C GLY A 46 3.99 -9.40 0.25
N LYS A 47 4.10 -10.09 -0.88
CA LYS A 47 4.14 -9.50 -2.22
C LYS A 47 2.75 -9.58 -2.87
N VAL A 48 2.27 -8.47 -3.39
CA VAL A 48 1.07 -8.47 -4.24
C VAL A 48 1.45 -9.07 -5.59
N VAL A 49 0.77 -10.14 -6.00
CA VAL A 49 1.08 -10.89 -7.23
C VAL A 49 -0.04 -10.84 -8.28
N ALA A 50 -1.27 -10.54 -7.87
CA ALA A 50 -2.42 -10.44 -8.75
C ALA A 50 -3.43 -9.44 -8.18
N VAL A 51 -4.32 -8.95 -9.06
CA VAL A 51 -5.50 -8.17 -8.69
C VAL A 51 -6.70 -8.86 -9.31
N LEU A 52 -7.69 -9.21 -8.49
CA LEU A 52 -8.98 -9.71 -8.95
C LEU A 52 -9.99 -8.56 -8.82
N ARG A 53 -10.68 -8.24 -9.91
CA ARG A 53 -11.73 -7.22 -9.94
C ARG A 53 -13.00 -7.85 -10.48
N THR A 54 -14.03 -7.88 -9.65
CA THR A 54 -15.41 -8.15 -10.09
C THR A 54 -16.08 -6.81 -10.36
N LEU A 55 -16.75 -6.69 -11.49
CA LEU A 55 -17.64 -5.56 -11.74
C LEU A 55 -19.01 -5.97 -11.20
N GLU A 56 -19.56 -5.25 -10.23
CA GLU A 56 -20.97 -5.42 -9.86
C GLU A 56 -21.84 -5.02 -11.06
N GLU A 57 -22.83 -5.84 -11.41
CA GLU A 57 -23.89 -5.38 -12.32
C GLU A 57 -24.65 -4.23 -11.64
N PRO A 58 -24.97 -3.15 -12.35
CA PRO A 58 -25.79 -2.09 -11.79
C PRO A 58 -27.10 -2.70 -11.27
N GLN A 59 -27.44 -2.41 -10.01
CA GLN A 59 -28.70 -2.82 -9.41
C GLN A 59 -29.86 -2.36 -10.32
N PRO A 60 -30.78 -3.26 -10.73
CA PRO A 60 -31.94 -2.85 -11.51
C PRO A 60 -32.75 -1.82 -10.71
N GLY A 61 -32.74 -0.56 -11.14
CA GLY A 61 -33.50 0.53 -10.52
C GLY A 61 -32.76 1.85 -10.28
N ALA A 62 -31.46 1.95 -10.57
CA ALA A 62 -30.74 3.23 -10.55
C ALA A 62 -31.06 4.06 -11.81
N THR A 63 -32.25 4.65 -11.86
CA THR A 63 -32.66 5.61 -12.89
C THR A 63 -31.90 6.93 -12.67
N THR A 64 -31.29 7.45 -13.75
CA THR A 64 -30.66 8.78 -13.82
C THR A 64 -31.70 9.90 -13.73
#